data_AF-A0A8I0L6C7-F1
#
_entry.id   AF-A0A8I0L6C7-F1
#
_cell.length_a   1.000
_cell.length_b   1.000
_cell.length_c   1.000
_cell.angle_alpha   90.00
_cell.angle_beta   90.00
_cell.angle_gamma   90.00
#
_symmetry.space_group_name_H-M   'P 1'
#
loop_
_entity.id
_entity.type
_entity.pdbx_description
1 polymer ?
#
loop_
_entity_poly.entity_id
_entity_poly.type
_entity_poly.pdbx_seq_one_letter_code
_entity_poly.pdbx_strand_id
1 'polypeptide(L)'
;PYPYQQAILDQLRAEREVRGYYRNLVVAATGTGKTVIAALDYRGWRKAHPQARNRLLFIAHREEILKQSLATYQGVLKDANFGELWV
;
A
#
# COMPACT_ATOMS: atom_id res chain seq x y z
N PRO A 1 -8.13 4.04 -9.12
CA PRO A 1 -8.81 3.36 -7.99
C PRO A 1 -10.31 3.25 -8.27
N TYR A 2 -10.92 2.11 -7.98
CA TYR A 2 -12.37 2.00 -7.97
C TYR A 2 -12.98 2.80 -6.80
N PRO A 3 -14.27 3.18 -6.84
CA PRO A 3 -14.90 3.98 -5.78
C PRO A 3 -14.75 3.39 -4.37
N TYR A 4 -14.90 2.07 -4.23
CA TYR A 4 -14.73 1.40 -2.93
C TYR A 4 -13.29 1.45 -2.42
N GLN A 5 -12.29 1.41 -3.32
CA GLN A 5 -10.89 1.55 -2.93
C GLN A 5 -10.61 2.97 -2.44
N GLN A 6 -11.20 3.97 -3.09
CA GLN A 6 -11.08 5.36 -2.66
C GLN A 6 -11.67 5.56 -1.26
N ALA A 7 -12.85 5.01 -0.99
CA ALA A 7 -13.47 5.08 0.34
C ALA A 7 -12.57 4.47 1.45
N ILE A 8 -11.92 3.33 1.16
CA ILE A 8 -10.97 2.71 2.10
C ILE A 8 -9.75 3.62 2.33
N LEU A 9 -9.20 4.23 1.27
CA LEU A 9 -8.06 5.15 1.38
C LEU A 9 -8.41 6.40 2.18
N ASP A 10 -9.59 6.96 1.96
CA ASP A 10 -10.08 8.14 2.68
C ASP A 10 -10.28 7.83 4.17
N GLN A 11 -10.80 6.65 4.50
CA GLN A 11 -10.93 6.20 5.88
C GLN A 11 -9.55 6.00 6.53
N LEU A 12 -8.60 5.33 5.87
CA LEU A 12 -7.23 5.17 6.38
C LEU A 12 -6.54 6.52 6.63
N ARG A 13 -6.78 7.49 5.74
CA ARG A 13 -6.26 8.85 5.89
C ARG A 13 -6.87 9.54 7.11
N ALA A 14 -8.18 9.46 7.30
CA ALA A 14 -8.86 10.02 8.46
C ALA A 14 -8.40 9.40 9.79
N GLU A 15 -8.19 8.07 9.84
CA GLU A 15 -7.62 7.42 11.04
C GLU A 15 -6.26 8.01 11.41
N ARG A 16 -5.38 8.30 10.42
CA ARG A 16 -4.05 8.84 10.68
C ARG A 16 -4.04 10.34 10.99
N GLU A 17 -4.74 11.15 10.19
CA GLU A 17 -4.68 12.61 10.26
C GLU A 17 -5.57 13.20 11.36
N VAL A 18 -6.74 12.59 11.60
CA VAL A 18 -7.73 13.12 12.57
C VAL A 18 -7.61 12.42 13.92
N ARG A 19 -7.41 11.09 13.92
CA ARG A 19 -7.41 10.28 15.14
C ARG A 19 -6.01 9.88 15.62
N GLY A 20 -4.97 10.06 14.81
CA GLY A 20 -3.60 9.68 15.15
C GLY A 20 -3.38 8.16 15.20
N TYR A 21 -4.24 7.35 14.58
CA TYR A 21 -4.13 5.90 14.53
C TYR A 21 -3.36 5.42 13.30
N TYR A 22 -2.14 4.93 13.54
CA TYR A 22 -1.22 4.46 12.49
C TYR A 22 -1.20 2.94 12.30
N ARG A 23 -1.88 2.19 13.18
CA ARG A 23 -1.97 0.72 13.13
C ARG A 23 -3.40 0.33 12.80
N ASN A 24 -3.64 -0.02 11.55
CA ASN A 24 -4.98 -0.29 11.02
C ASN A 24 -5.04 -1.70 10.40
N LEU A 25 -6.16 -2.39 10.60
CA LEU A 25 -6.47 -3.67 9.92
C LEU A 25 -7.50 -3.41 8.83
N VAL A 26 -7.12 -3.67 7.58
CA VAL A 26 -8.03 -3.59 6.44
C VAL A 26 -8.50 -5.00 6.07
N VAL A 27 -9.80 -5.25 6.19
CA VAL A 27 -10.42 -6.52 5.78
C VAL A 27 -11.11 -6.32 4.44
N ALA A 28 -10.73 -7.10 3.43
CA ALA A 28 -11.37 -7.06 2.12
C ALA A 28 -11.38 -8.46 1.47
N ALA A 29 -12.44 -8.75 0.70
CA ALA A 29 -12.62 -10.02 0.02
C ALA A 29 -11.50 -10.30 -1.01
N THR A 30 -11.29 -11.55 -1.41
CA THR A 30 -10.39 -11.90 -2.52
C THR A 30 -10.87 -11.25 -3.82
N GLY A 31 -9.94 -10.87 -4.71
CA GLY A 31 -10.27 -10.18 -5.97
C GLY A 31 -10.56 -8.67 -5.86
N THR A 32 -10.69 -8.10 -4.67
CA THR A 32 -10.92 -6.65 -4.46
C THR A 32 -9.66 -5.78 -4.55
N GLY A 33 -8.52 -6.38 -4.88
CA GLY A 33 -7.25 -5.67 -5.05
C GLY A 33 -6.63 -5.17 -3.74
N LYS A 34 -6.65 -5.97 -2.66
CA LYS A 34 -5.98 -5.65 -1.38
C LYS A 34 -4.58 -5.07 -1.55
N THR A 35 -3.76 -5.71 -2.37
CA THR A 35 -2.39 -5.25 -2.66
C THR A 35 -2.36 -3.92 -3.40
N VAL A 36 -3.31 -3.70 -4.33
CA VAL A 36 -3.44 -2.43 -5.05
C VAL A 36 -3.82 -1.30 -4.09
N ILE A 37 -4.74 -1.56 -3.15
CA ILE A 37 -5.11 -0.59 -2.10
C ILE A 37 -3.88 -0.23 -1.25
N ALA A 38 -3.13 -1.22 -0.78
CA ALA A 38 -1.91 -0.97 0.01
C ALA A 38 -0.84 -0.18 -0.76
N ALA A 39 -0.66 -0.45 -2.06
CA ALA A 39 0.27 0.30 -2.91
C ALA A 39 -0.19 1.75 -3.17
N LEU A 40 -1.49 1.96 -3.37
CA LEU A 40 -2.07 3.30 -3.55
C LEU A 40 -1.97 4.13 -2.26
N ASP A 41 -2.22 3.52 -1.11
CA ASP A 41 -2.05 4.14 0.20
C ASP A 41 -0.61 4.58 0.42
N TYR A 42 0.35 3.68 0.20
CA TYR A 42 1.78 3.98 0.30
C TYR A 42 2.20 5.11 -0.66
N ARG A 43 1.72 5.09 -1.92
CA ARG A 43 1.98 6.17 -2.87
C ARG A 43 1.45 7.52 -2.37
N GLY A 44 0.25 7.54 -1.81
CA GLY A 44 -0.35 8.74 -1.21
C GLY A 44 0.50 9.24 -0.04
N TRP A 45 0.89 8.33 0.86
CA TRP A 45 1.76 8.63 2.00
C TRP A 45 3.11 9.24 1.57
N ARG A 46 3.78 8.63 0.58
CA ARG A 46 5.06 9.10 0.04
C ARG A 46 4.97 10.50 -0.57
N LYS A 47 3.84 10.83 -1.22
CA LYS A 47 3.56 12.16 -1.77
C LYS A 47 3.31 13.20 -0.68
N ALA A 48 2.58 12.85 0.37
CA ALA A 48 2.30 13.74 1.49
C ALA A 48 3.55 14.00 2.36
N HIS A 49 4.51 13.07 2.37
CA HIS A 49 5.71 13.14 3.20
C HIS A 49 7.00 13.02 2.35
N PRO A 50 7.30 14.00 1.47
CA PRO A 50 8.42 13.89 0.54
C PRO A 50 9.79 13.87 1.23
N GLN A 51 9.90 14.45 2.43
CA GLN A 51 11.14 14.49 3.22
C GLN A 51 11.33 13.26 4.12
N ALA A 52 10.31 12.41 4.24
CA ALA A 52 10.39 11.21 5.07
C ALA A 52 11.07 10.07 4.32
N ARG A 53 11.72 9.18 5.07
CA ARG A 53 12.40 7.99 4.52
C ARG A 53 11.43 6.99 3.87
N ASN A 54 10.13 7.07 4.19
CA ASN A 54 9.03 6.28 3.61
C ASN A 54 9.36 4.78 3.45
N ARG A 55 9.79 4.14 4.55
CA ARG A 55 10.15 2.72 4.53
C ARG A 55 8.90 1.85 4.38
N LEU A 56 8.98 0.81 3.55
CA LEU A 56 7.93 -0.17 3.32
C LEU A 56 8.50 -1.59 3.54
N LEU A 57 7.80 -2.40 4.33
CA LEU A 57 8.06 -3.83 4.48
C LEU A 57 6.76 -4.57 4.17
N PHE A 58 6.79 -5.43 3.15
CA PHE A 58 5.66 -6.25 2.75
C PHE A 58 5.95 -7.71 3.10
N ILE A 59 5.12 -8.31 3.95
CA ILE A 59 5.32 -9.69 4.44
C ILE A 59 4.20 -10.57 3.90
N ALA A 60 4.57 -11.72 3.35
CA ALA A 60 3.63 -12.76 2.92
C ALA A 60 4.24 -14.15 3.14
N HIS A 61 3.37 -15.15 3.24
CA HIS A 61 3.74 -16.55 3.51
C HIS A 61 4.14 -17.34 2.26
N ARG A 62 4.01 -16.76 1.06
CA ARG A 62 4.37 -17.39 -0.23
C ARG A 62 5.15 -16.42 -1.08
N GLU A 63 6.24 -16.88 -1.66
CA GLU A 63 7.10 -16.09 -2.56
C GLU A 63 6.33 -15.52 -3.76
N GLU A 64 5.43 -16.28 -4.35
CA GLU A 64 4.57 -15.85 -5.46
C GLU A 64 3.77 -14.58 -5.12
N ILE A 65 3.26 -14.48 -3.89
CA ILE A 65 2.53 -13.29 -3.42
C ILE A 65 3.48 -12.10 -3.33
N LEU A 66 4.72 -12.32 -2.90
CA LEU A 66 5.74 -11.27 -2.83
C LEU A 66 6.10 -10.76 -4.22
N LYS A 67 6.34 -11.66 -5.20
CA LYS A 67 6.62 -11.31 -6.60
C LYS A 67 5.48 -10.50 -7.23
N GLN A 68 4.24 -10.96 -7.09
CA GLN A 68 3.06 -10.26 -7.62
C GLN A 68 2.86 -8.90 -6.93
N SER A 69 3.13 -8.83 -5.63
CA SER A 69 3.01 -7.57 -4.88
C SER A 69 4.09 -6.59 -5.29
N LEU A 70 5.34 -7.01 -5.44
CA LEU A 70 6.43 -6.18 -5.94
C LEU A 70 6.08 -5.54 -7.30
N ALA A 71 5.65 -6.35 -8.26
CA ALA A 71 5.19 -5.86 -9.57
C ALA A 71 4.02 -4.86 -9.46
N THR A 72 3.07 -5.13 -8.55
CA THR A 72 1.93 -4.21 -8.29
C THR A 72 2.42 -2.86 -7.76
N TYR A 73 3.35 -2.86 -6.80
CA TYR A 73 3.92 -1.64 -6.25
C TYR A 73 4.69 -0.85 -7.31
N GLN A 74 5.53 -1.52 -8.11
CA GLN A 74 6.27 -0.90 -9.22
C GLN A 74 5.33 -0.23 -10.22
N GLY A 75 4.24 -0.90 -10.61
CA GLY A 75 3.22 -0.36 -11.51
C GLY A 75 2.47 0.85 -10.93
N VAL A 76 2.05 0.78 -9.66
CA VAL A 76 1.32 1.87 -8.99
C VAL A 76 2.21 3.10 -8.78
N LEU A 77 3.48 2.89 -8.44
CA LEU A 77 4.48 3.92 -8.21
C LEU A 77 5.09 4.46 -9.51
N LYS A 78 4.91 3.74 -10.63
CA LYS A 78 5.57 3.99 -11.92
C LYS A 78 7.10 4.00 -11.80
N ASP A 79 7.62 3.05 -11.04
CA ASP A 79 9.04 2.91 -10.73
C ASP A 79 9.44 1.44 -10.80
N ALA A 80 10.10 1.04 -11.89
CA ALA A 80 10.52 -0.34 -12.13
C ALA A 80 11.66 -0.79 -11.21
N ASN A 81 12.37 0.14 -10.58
CA ASN A 81 13.47 -0.16 -9.66
C ASN A 81 13.00 -0.17 -8.19
N PHE A 82 11.69 -0.04 -7.95
CA PHE A 82 11.16 0.00 -6.61
C PHE A 82 11.16 -1.39 -5.96
N GLY A 83 11.84 -1.49 -4.82
CA GLY A 83 11.82 -2.64 -3.92
C GLY A 83 12.65 -3.82 -4.41
N GLU A 84 12.86 -4.77 -3.50
CA GLU A 84 13.56 -6.03 -3.76
C GLU A 84 12.96 -7.14 -2.91
N LEU A 85 13.18 -8.39 -3.32
CA LEU A 85 12.84 -9.54 -2.48
C LEU A 85 13.97 -9.77 -1.48
N TRP A 86 13.61 -9.94 -0.20
CA TRP A 86 14.55 -10.41 0.80
C TRP A 86 14.79 -11.91 0.58
N VAL A 87 16.06 -12.29 0.38
CA VAL A 87 16.51 -13.67 0.20
C VAL A 87 17.15 -14.18 1.48
#